data_AF-A0A7X9VXY8-F1
#
_entry.id   AF-A0A7X9VXY8-F1
#
_cell.length_a   1.000
_cell.length_b   1.000
_cell.length_c   1.000
_cell.angle_alpha   90.00
_cell.angle_beta   90.00
_cell.angle_gamma   90.00
#
_symmetry.space_group_name_H-M   'P 1'
#
loop_
_entity.id
_entity.type
_entity.pdbx_description
1 polymer ?
#
loop_
_entity_poly.entity_id
_entity_poly.type
_entity_poly.pdbx_seq_one_letter_code
_entity_poly.pdbx_strand_id
1 'polypeptide(L)'
;MGVDNIITLEKFRRALKDGDQADLLVMLRQLAQAFGGIQAVAEQAHLNPTQLYRTLSPKGNPSLSSLAAILKAMGLRLAVQPLAPPTPGNT
;
A
#
# COMPACT_ATOMS: atom_id res chain seq x y z
N MET A 1 -7.33 -23.91 7.93
CA MET A 1 -6.96 -22.73 7.13
C MET A 1 -8.24 -21.99 6.80
N GLY A 2 -8.54 -20.98 7.63
CA GLY A 2 -9.89 -20.50 7.89
C GLY A 2 -10.41 -19.49 6.85
N VAL A 3 -11.74 -19.42 6.82
CA VAL A 3 -12.60 -18.43 6.14
C VAL A 3 -12.15 -16.98 6.32
N ASP A 4 -11.33 -16.68 7.34
CA ASP A 4 -10.68 -15.40 7.60
C ASP A 4 -9.87 -14.87 6.40
N ASN A 5 -9.25 -15.75 5.62
CA ASN A 5 -8.46 -15.32 4.45
C ASN A 5 -9.36 -14.88 3.28
N ILE A 6 -10.55 -15.47 3.13
CA ILE A 6 -11.50 -15.10 2.08
C ILE A 6 -12.16 -13.76 2.40
N ILE A 7 -12.54 -13.54 3.67
CA ILE A 7 -13.09 -12.25 4.14
C ILE A 7 -12.07 -11.12 3.94
N THR A 8 -10.78 -11.41 4.13
CA THR A 8 -9.69 -10.43 3.96
C THR A 8 -9.53 -10.01 2.49
N LEU A 9 -9.61 -10.97 1.56
CA LEU A 9 -9.50 -10.71 0.12
C LEU A 9 -10.72 -9.97 -0.45
N GLU A 10 -11.92 -10.25 0.05
CA GLU A 10 -13.14 -9.58 -0.42
C GLU A 10 -13.19 -8.11 0.06
N LYS A 11 -12.75 -7.86 1.30
CA LYS A 11 -12.54 -6.49 1.80
C LYS A 11 -11.47 -5.75 1.01
N PHE A 12 -10.34 -6.40 0.71
CA PHE A 12 -9.26 -5.86 -0.13
C PHE A 12 -9.76 -5.45 -1.53
N ARG A 13 -10.61 -6.27 -2.15
CA ARG A 13 -11.16 -5.98 -3.48
C ARG A 13 -12.13 -4.81 -3.46
N ARG A 14 -12.87 -4.60 -2.37
CA ARG A 14 -13.81 -3.49 -2.20
C ARG A 14 -13.10 -2.16 -1.93
N ALA A 15 -12.13 -2.18 -1.02
CA ALA A 15 -11.17 -1.10 -0.76
C ALA A 15 -10.53 -0.54 -2.04
N LEU A 16 -10.00 -1.41 -2.90
CA LEU A 16 -9.37 -1.02 -4.15
C LEU A 16 -10.37 -0.50 -5.21
N LYS A 17 -11.66 -0.85 -5.08
CA LYS A 17 -12.70 -0.48 -6.06
C LYS A 17 -13.24 0.93 -5.84
N ASP A 18 -13.29 1.38 -4.58
CA ASP A 18 -13.82 2.70 -4.22
C ASP A 18 -12.72 3.78 -4.13
N GLY A 19 -11.44 3.40 -4.17
CA GLY A 19 -10.32 4.35 -4.18
C GLY A 19 -10.07 5.03 -2.84
N ASP A 20 -10.49 4.41 -1.73
CA ASP A 20 -10.35 5.00 -0.41
C ASP A 20 -8.90 4.91 0.08
N GLN A 21 -8.29 6.08 0.28
CA GLN A 21 -6.91 6.20 0.75
C GLN A 21 -6.68 5.46 2.08
N ALA A 22 -7.67 5.44 2.98
CA ALA A 22 -7.51 4.82 4.28
C ALA A 22 -7.30 3.31 4.14
N ASP A 23 -8.07 2.67 3.26
CA ASP A 23 -7.93 1.25 2.97
C ASP A 23 -6.58 0.92 2.33
N LEU A 24 -6.11 1.73 1.37
CA LEU A 24 -4.78 1.55 0.78
C LEU A 24 -3.68 1.57 1.86
N LEU A 25 -3.74 2.54 2.78
CA LEU A 25 -2.75 2.68 3.84
C LEU A 25 -2.80 1.52 4.84
N VAL A 26 -3.99 1.04 5.18
CA VAL A 26 -4.15 -0.17 6.01
C VAL A 26 -3.57 -1.40 5.33
N MET A 27 -3.79 -1.56 4.03
CA MET A 27 -3.24 -2.68 3.27
C MET A 27 -1.72 -2.61 3.16
N LEU A 28 -1.14 -1.43 2.92
CA LEU A 28 0.30 -1.25 2.92
C LEU A 28 0.93 -1.60 4.27
N ARG A 29 0.23 -1.33 5.38
CA ARG A 29 0.69 -1.75 6.71
C ARG A 29 0.68 -3.26 6.87
N GLN A 30 -0.36 -3.94 6.38
CA GLN A 30 -0.43 -5.41 6.42
C GLN A 30 0.66 -6.03 5.55
N LEU A 31 0.94 -5.45 4.38
CA LEU A 31 2.08 -5.84 3.55
C LEU A 31 3.39 -5.62 4.31
N ALA A 32 3.61 -4.46 4.93
CA ALA A 32 4.82 -4.22 5.71
C ALA A 32 5.00 -5.26 6.84
N GLN A 33 3.92 -5.74 7.46
CA GLN A 33 3.99 -6.85 8.41
C GLN A 33 4.43 -8.16 7.75
N ALA A 34 3.92 -8.49 6.57
CA ALA A 34 4.29 -9.70 5.82
C ALA A 34 5.73 -9.66 5.28
N PHE A 35 6.25 -8.47 4.96
CA PHE A 35 7.60 -8.24 4.42
C PHE A 35 8.67 -8.12 5.52
N GLY A 36 8.62 -9.00 6.53
CA GLY A 36 9.61 -9.04 7.61
C GLY A 36 9.26 -8.20 8.84
N GLY A 37 8.05 -7.63 8.89
CA GLY A 37 7.55 -6.89 10.04
C GLY A 37 7.74 -5.39 9.94
N ILE A 38 6.89 -4.64 10.68
CA ILE A 38 6.89 -3.17 10.66
C ILE A 38 8.25 -2.57 11.03
N GLN A 39 8.97 -3.18 11.96
CA GLN A 39 10.27 -2.68 12.39
C GLN A 39 11.32 -2.79 11.28
N ALA A 40 11.40 -3.94 10.60
CA ALA A 40 12.37 -4.15 9.52
C ALA A 40 12.10 -3.21 8.33
N VAL A 41 10.83 -3.07 7.94
CA VAL A 41 10.45 -2.17 6.85
C VAL A 41 10.69 -0.71 7.21
N ALA A 42 10.43 -0.30 8.45
CA ALA A 42 10.68 1.06 8.90
C ALA A 42 12.17 1.42 8.82
N GLU A 43 13.04 0.55 9.35
CA GLU A 43 14.50 0.72 9.31
C GLU A 43 14.99 0.86 7.86
N GLN A 44 14.56 -0.04 6.97
CA GLN A 44 14.94 -0.01 5.55
C GLN A 44 14.38 1.21 4.79
N ALA A 45 13.22 1.72 5.22
CA ALA A 45 12.63 2.94 4.68
C ALA A 45 13.22 4.22 5.30
N HIS A 46 14.19 4.11 6.22
CA HIS A 46 14.74 5.21 7.01
C HIS A 46 13.68 5.97 7.83
N LEU A 47 12.71 5.23 8.35
CA LEU A 47 11.65 5.72 9.23
C LEU A 47 11.76 5.01 10.58
N ASN A 48 11.30 5.63 11.66
CA ASN A 48 11.07 4.87 12.89
C ASN A 48 9.73 4.11 12.82
N PRO A 49 9.56 3.00 13.56
CA PRO A 49 8.33 2.20 13.53
C PRO A 49 7.06 2.99 13.85
N THR A 50 7.13 3.92 14.80
CA THR A 50 6.01 4.79 15.17
C THR A 50 5.59 5.69 14.00
N GLN A 51 6.55 6.25 13.28
CA GLN A 51 6.32 7.06 12.09
C GLN A 51 5.68 6.20 11.00
N LEU A 52 6.18 5.00 10.75
CA LEU A 52 5.57 4.09 9.76
C LEU A 52 4.12 3.74 10.15
N TYR A 53 3.83 3.46 11.43
CA TYR A 53 2.46 3.24 11.90
C TYR A 53 1.56 4.46 11.71
N ARG A 54 2.04 5.68 11.97
CA ARG A 54 1.26 6.92 11.75
C ARG A 54 1.04 7.17 10.26
N THR A 55 2.08 7.00 9.46
CA THR A 55 2.07 7.21 8.02
C THR A 55 1.14 6.23 7.31
N LEU A 56 1.13 4.95 7.68
CA LEU A 56 0.27 3.92 7.12
C LEU A 56 -1.04 3.74 7.92
N SER A 57 -1.52 4.80 8.57
CA SER A 57 -2.81 4.77 9.28
C SER A 57 -3.98 5.14 8.38
N PRO A 58 -5.22 4.80 8.76
CA PRO A 58 -6.40 5.22 8.02
C PRO A 58 -6.47 6.73 7.77
N LYS A 59 -5.92 7.53 8.70
CA LYS A 59 -5.83 9.00 8.60
C LYS A 59 -4.42 9.48 8.22
N GLY A 60 -3.56 8.57 7.78
CA GLY A 60 -2.20 8.88 7.38
C GLY A 60 -2.20 9.72 6.11
N ASN A 61 -1.23 10.62 6.01
CA ASN A 61 -0.98 11.40 4.82
C ASN A 61 0.50 11.28 4.42
N PRO A 62 0.93 10.10 3.93
CA PRO A 62 2.31 9.94 3.46
C PRO A 62 2.61 10.95 2.36
N SER A 63 3.78 11.59 2.43
CA SER A 63 4.36 12.19 1.24
C SER A 63 4.65 11.09 0.21
N LEU A 64 4.66 11.45 -1.08
CA LEU A 64 5.01 10.51 -2.14
C LEU A 64 6.40 9.89 -1.91
N SER A 65 7.35 10.68 -1.39
CA SER A 65 8.70 10.22 -1.04
C SER A 65 8.68 9.14 0.04
N SER A 66 7.89 9.33 1.10
CA SER A 66 7.75 8.33 2.17
C SER A 66 7.07 7.07 1.66
N LEU A 67 6.02 7.21 0.84
CA LEU A 67 5.34 6.07 0.22
C LEU A 67 6.32 5.26 -0.65
N ALA A 68 7.10 5.95 -1.50
CA ALA A 68 8.10 5.32 -2.35
C ALA A 68 9.20 4.62 -1.56
N ALA A 69 9.68 5.22 -0.45
CA ALA A 69 10.68 4.61 0.42
C ALA A 69 10.15 3.32 1.09
N ILE A 70 8.92 3.35 1.60
CA ILE A 70 8.27 2.17 2.20
C ILE A 70 8.10 1.06 1.16
N LEU A 71 7.60 1.39 -0.04
CA LEU A 71 7.47 0.43 -1.13
C LEU A 71 8.82 -0.17 -1.53
N LYS A 72 9.86 0.65 -1.64
CA LYS A 72 11.22 0.20 -1.99
C LYS A 72 11.80 -0.72 -0.93
N ALA A 73 11.58 -0.45 0.36
CA ALA A 73 11.95 -1.35 1.45
C ALA A 73 11.29 -2.73 1.32
N MET A 74 10.05 -2.77 0.82
CA MET A 74 9.35 -4.02 0.50
C MET A 74 9.73 -4.61 -0.88
N GLY A 75 10.69 -4.04 -1.62
CA GLY A 75 11.03 -4.49 -2.97
C GLY A 75 9.98 -4.18 -4.05
N LEU A 76 9.08 -3.23 -3.77
CA LEU A 76 7.98 -2.81 -4.64
C LEU A 76 8.25 -1.42 -5.26
N ARG A 77 7.52 -1.09 -6.32
CA ARG A 77 7.57 0.23 -6.98
C ARG A 77 6.18 0.72 -7.38
N LEU A 78 5.98 2.03 -7.35
CA LEU A 78 4.81 2.67 -7.96
C LEU A 78 4.95 2.64 -9.49
N ALA A 79 3.85 2.30 -10.16
CA ALA A 79 3.75 2.38 -11.61
C ALA A 79 2.47 3.14 -11.97
N VAL A 80 2.57 4.07 -12.92
CA VAL A 80 1.42 4.76 -13.50
C VAL A 80 1.02 3.98 -14.74
N GLN A 81 -0.26 3.63 -14.84
CA GLN A 81 -0.83 2.94 -15.99
C GLN A 81 -2.06 3.71 -16.50
N PRO A 82 -2.33 3.69 -17.81
CA PRO A 82 -3.58 4.21 -18.36
C PRO A 82 -4.79 3.50 -17.73
N LEU A 83 -5.82 4.25 -17.34
CA LEU A 83 -7.07 3.69 -16.79
C LEU A 83 -7.90 2.95 -17.85
N ALA A 84 -7.67 3.24 -19.13
CA ALA A 84 -8.18 2.51 -20.27
C ALA A 84 -7.05 2.38 -21.31
N PRO A 85 -7.01 1.29 -22.10
CA PRO A 85 -6.09 1.22 -23.23
C PRO A 85 -6.29 2.44 -24.14
N PRO A 86 -5.22 3.02 -24.71
CA PRO A 86 -5.38 4.12 -25.65
C PRO A 86 -6.32 3.67 -26.76
N THR A 87 -7.44 4.38 -26.94
CA THR A 87 -8.32 4.17 -28.09
C THR A 87 -7.47 4.33 -29.35
N PRO A 88 -7.31 3.30 -30.20
CA PRO A 88 -6.61 3.48 -31.46
C PRO A 88 -7.47 4.38 -32.35
N GLY A 89 -7.12 5.66 -32.46
CA GLY A 89 -7.81 6.59 -33.36
C GLY A 89 -7.84 8.04 -32.89
N ASN A 90 -6.71 8.74 -32.99
CA ASN A 90 -6.68 10.13 -33.44
C ASN A 90 -5.24 10.44 -33.88
N THR A 91 -4.98 10.21 -35.17
CA THR A 91 -3.95 10.92 -35.94
C THR A 91 -4.66 12.02 -36.70
#